data_AF-Q5DF92-F1
#
_entry.id   AF-Q5DF92-F1
#
_cell.length_a   1.000
_cell.length_b   1.000
_cell.length_c   1.000
_cell.angle_alpha   90.00
_cell.angle_beta   90.00
_cell.angle_gamma   90.00
#
_symmetry.space_group_name_H-M   'P 1'
#
loop_
_entity.id
_entity.type
_entity.pdbx_description
1 polymer ?
#
loop_
_entity_poly.entity_id
_entity_poly.type
_entity_poly.pdbx_seq_one_letter_code
_entity_poly.pdbx_strand_id
1 'polypeptide(L)'
;MFTGVLDTSYCHDNASHDFETMGDIGDFLEKWPAHALGRSCAKSNACVVNGRIVSLTEVETKLRNVVPKPKFLDALETKICNDLKNIQSDDRDLRFQAFKEAFQAFIHELKTYKPLLSRIYKEYEDYINFYKAEAQKLRPVKEYLWTISQECDERILKIQKRERPELDNLKREIIRLRDLVSQLREDKISLETHVQHLTQSVKDEHDKFRNEADAKLLLISEINALRMQLDEIARLSQKFLIKQTNTTTRLY
;
A
#
# COMPACT_ATOMS: atom_id res chain seq x y z
N MET A 1 -0.11 1.22 -0.76
CA MET A 1 1.30 1.11 -0.35
C MET A 1 2.14 1.67 -1.47
N PHE A 2 2.55 2.94 -1.34
CA PHE A 2 3.45 3.61 -2.27
C PHE A 2 4.83 3.64 -1.60
N THR A 3 5.80 2.95 -2.20
CA THR A 3 7.23 3.14 -1.91
C THR A 3 7.98 2.91 -3.22
N GLY A 4 8.60 3.94 -3.76
CA GLY A 4 9.30 3.82 -5.04
C GLY A 4 9.95 5.10 -5.51
N VAL A 5 10.88 5.61 -4.69
CA VAL A 5 12.13 6.30 -5.09
C VAL A 5 12.01 7.31 -6.25
N LEU A 6 11.80 8.58 -5.90
CA LEU A 6 12.18 9.68 -6.79
C LEU A 6 13.70 9.89 -6.60
N ASP A 7 14.44 9.43 -7.60
CA ASP A 7 15.87 9.61 -7.74
C ASP A 7 16.14 11.09 -8.09
N THR A 8 16.32 11.92 -7.07
CA THR A 8 16.76 13.30 -7.26
C THR A 8 18.28 13.31 -7.42
N SER A 9 18.74 13.07 -8.64
CA SER A 9 20.11 13.39 -9.02
C SER A 9 20.27 14.91 -9.02
N TYR A 10 20.77 15.44 -7.90
CA TYR A 10 21.22 16.81 -7.74
C TYR A 10 22.32 17.11 -8.77
N CYS A 11 22.04 17.99 -9.73
CA CYS A 11 23.09 18.65 -10.50
C CYS A 11 23.80 19.64 -9.57
N HIS A 12 24.99 19.27 -9.10
CA HIS A 12 25.94 20.22 -8.55
C HIS A 12 26.59 20.98 -9.71
N ASP A 13 25.97 22.09 -10.11
CA ASP A 13 26.70 23.14 -10.82
C ASP A 13 27.53 23.91 -9.79
N ASN A 14 28.74 23.41 -9.55
CA ASN A 14 29.80 24.15 -8.89
C ASN A 14 30.27 25.26 -9.85
N ALA A 15 29.54 26.36 -9.88
CA ALA A 15 30.11 27.63 -10.31
C ALA A 15 31.07 28.09 -9.21
N SER A 16 32.36 27.78 -9.37
CA SER A 16 33.45 28.49 -8.70
C SER A 16 33.29 29.98 -8.99
N HIS A 17 32.62 30.68 -8.09
CA HIS A 17 32.77 32.12 -8.03
C HIS A 17 34.04 32.38 -7.24
N ASP A 18 35.12 32.62 -7.97
CA ASP A 18 36.33 33.21 -7.43
C ASP A 18 35.94 34.54 -6.78
N PHE A 19 35.76 34.50 -5.46
CA PHE A 19 35.57 35.68 -4.65
C PHE A 19 36.96 36.31 -4.52
N GLU A 20 37.33 37.15 -5.49
CA GLU A 20 38.45 38.06 -5.35
C GLU A 20 38.25 38.83 -4.04
N THR A 21 39.04 38.47 -3.03
CA THR A 21 39.14 39.19 -1.77
C THR A 21 39.47 40.63 -2.09
N MET A 22 38.48 41.51 -1.95
CA MET A 22 38.60 42.96 -2.02
C MET A 22 39.40 43.43 -0.80
N GLY A 23 40.70 43.13 -0.82
CA GLY A 23 41.70 43.43 0.20
C GLY A 23 42.09 44.90 0.17
N ASP A 24 41.11 45.78 0.40
CA ASP A 24 41.36 47.19 0.73
C ASP A 24 40.13 47.87 1.38
N ILE A 25 39.09 47.10 1.72
CA ILE A 25 37.91 47.64 2.41
C ILE A 25 38.11 47.68 3.93
N GLY A 26 38.99 46.83 4.46
CA GLY A 26 39.23 46.68 5.91
C GLY A 26 39.64 47.99 6.60
N ASP A 27 40.48 48.79 5.94
CA ASP A 27 41.03 50.04 6.49
C ASP A 27 40.04 51.23 6.38
N PHE A 28 39.02 51.10 5.51
CA PHE A 28 38.00 52.11 5.28
C PHE A 28 36.74 51.88 6.13
N LEU A 29 36.42 50.61 6.44
CA LEU A 29 35.28 50.26 7.30
C LEU A 29 35.49 50.64 8.78
N GLU A 30 36.74 50.65 9.27
CA GLU A 30 37.05 51.14 10.63
C GLU A 30 36.66 52.61 10.86
N LYS A 31 36.47 53.39 9.79
CA LYS A 31 36.18 54.83 9.82
C LYS A 31 34.74 55.16 9.39
N TRP A 32 33.85 54.16 9.30
CA TRP A 32 32.47 54.34 8.86
C TRP A 32 31.44 53.60 9.75
N PRO A 33 30.45 54.28 10.36
CA PRO A 33 30.35 55.69 10.72
C PRO A 33 30.76 55.91 12.19
N ALA A 34 31.18 57.13 12.54
CA ALA A 34 31.69 57.53 13.86
C ALA A 34 30.72 57.31 15.06
N HIS A 35 29.47 56.87 14.85
CA HIS A 35 28.59 56.43 15.92
C HIS A 35 28.85 54.99 16.39
N ALA A 36 29.65 54.21 15.64
CA ALA A 36 30.04 52.84 15.97
C ALA A 36 31.45 52.74 16.61
N LEU A 37 32.24 53.82 16.63
CA LEU A 37 33.37 53.98 17.56
C LEU A 37 32.85 54.30 18.97
N GLY A 38 31.82 53.55 19.39
CA GLY A 38 31.41 53.50 20.76
C GLY A 38 32.61 53.05 21.57
N ARG A 39 32.94 53.83 22.59
CA ARG A 39 33.49 53.30 23.84
C ARG A 39 32.46 52.35 24.46
N SER A 40 32.05 51.31 23.73
CA SER A 40 31.20 50.25 24.22
C SER A 40 32.10 49.37 25.07
N CYS A 41 31.92 49.50 26.39
CA CYS A 41 32.38 48.58 27.44
C CYS A 41 33.60 48.98 28.30
N ALA A 42 33.90 50.26 28.47
CA ALA A 42 34.72 50.67 29.62
C ALA A 42 33.84 51.34 30.69
N LYS A 43 33.36 50.56 31.68
CA LYS A 43 32.68 51.08 32.89
C LYS A 43 33.58 51.97 33.75
N SER A 44 34.87 52.02 33.44
CA SER A 44 35.85 52.89 34.08
C SER A 44 36.85 53.39 33.05
N ASN A 45 37.16 54.68 33.13
CA ASN A 45 38.30 55.27 32.43
C ASN A 45 39.42 55.51 33.46
N ALA A 46 40.69 55.42 33.04
CA ALA A 46 41.82 55.69 33.92
C ALA A 46 42.48 57.03 33.53
N CYS A 47 42.77 57.89 34.52
CA CYS A 47 43.58 59.10 34.32
C CYS A 47 44.74 59.14 35.32
N VAL A 48 45.81 59.85 34.96
CA VAL A 48 46.98 60.02 35.83
C VAL A 48 46.85 61.34 36.57
N VAL A 49 46.68 61.28 37.88
CA VAL A 49 46.70 62.45 38.77
C VAL A 49 47.85 62.28 39.76
N ASN A 50 48.75 63.26 39.81
CA ASN A 50 49.95 63.23 40.68
C ASN A 50 50.78 61.93 40.56
N GLY A 51 50.99 61.45 39.32
CA GLY A 51 51.85 60.30 39.05
C GLY A 51 51.28 58.94 39.44
N ARG A 52 49.99 58.84 39.81
CA ARG A 52 49.30 57.56 40.04
C ARG A 52 48.10 57.42 39.10
N ILE A 53 47.91 56.21 38.57
CA ILE A 53 46.76 55.86 37.73
C ILE A 53 45.56 55.65 38.64
N VAL A 54 44.50 56.45 38.45
CA VAL A 54 43.25 56.35 39.20
C VAL A 54 42.14 55.88 38.27
N SER A 55 41.39 54.86 38.69
CA SER A 55 40.22 54.32 37.99
C SER A 55 39.00 55.18 38.35
N LEU A 56 38.48 55.92 37.38
CA LEU A 56 37.28 56.75 37.52
C LEU A 56 36.03 55.90 37.27
N THR A 57 34.99 56.10 38.07
CA THR A 57 33.69 55.44 37.89
C THR A 57 32.75 56.25 36.98
N GLU A 58 31.69 55.61 36.48
CA GLU A 58 30.71 56.17 35.53
C GLU A 58 30.04 57.48 36.02
N VAL A 59 29.97 57.70 37.33
CA VAL A 59 29.38 58.91 37.94
C VAL A 59 30.30 60.13 37.83
N GLU A 60 31.62 59.91 37.78
CA GLU A 60 32.63 60.97 37.79
C GLU A 60 33.00 61.43 36.36
N THR A 61 32.82 60.55 35.38
CA THR A 61 33.05 60.85 33.97
C THR A 61 31.75 61.29 33.31
N LYS A 62 31.46 62.61 33.30
CA LYS A 62 30.32 63.23 32.59
C LYS A 62 30.39 63.10 31.04
N LEU A 63 30.79 61.96 30.51
CA LEU A 63 30.82 61.68 29.07
C LEU A 63 29.49 61.03 28.68
N ARG A 64 28.53 61.87 28.27
CA ARG A 64 27.32 61.39 27.56
C ARG A 64 27.74 60.67 26.29
N ASN A 65 27.09 59.55 25.95
CA ASN A 65 27.11 59.03 24.58
C ASN A 65 26.62 60.14 23.63
N VAL A 66 27.53 60.76 22.86
CA VAL A 66 27.30 62.06 22.20
C VAL A 66 26.44 61.98 20.94
N VAL A 67 26.10 60.79 20.42
CA VAL A 67 25.24 60.70 19.23
C VAL A 67 23.96 59.95 19.56
N PRO A 68 22.85 60.67 19.81
CA PRO A 68 21.53 60.07 19.92
C PRO A 68 21.21 59.29 18.64
N LYS A 69 20.59 58.12 18.81
CA LYS A 69 20.02 57.37 17.69
C LYS A 69 19.15 58.31 16.83
N PRO A 70 19.31 58.32 15.50
CA PRO A 70 18.46 59.11 14.63
C PRO A 70 16.98 58.83 14.91
N LYS A 71 16.18 59.87 15.14
CA LYS A 71 14.74 59.76 15.45
C LYS A 71 13.95 58.95 14.42
N PHE A 72 14.40 58.96 13.17
CA PHE A 72 13.76 58.19 12.09
C PHE A 72 13.92 56.67 12.28
N LEU A 73 15.05 56.20 12.82
CA LEU A 73 15.26 54.77 13.10
C LEU A 73 14.37 54.30 14.25
N ASP A 74 14.19 55.16 15.24
CA ASP A 74 13.29 54.89 16.37
C ASP A 74 11.83 54.80 15.91
N ALA A 75 11.41 55.71 15.03
CA ALA A 75 10.10 55.67 14.38
C ALA A 75 9.94 54.41 13.50
N LEU A 76 10.98 54.02 12.77
CA LEU A 76 10.97 52.85 11.90
C LEU A 76 10.86 51.54 12.68
N GLU A 77 11.62 51.41 13.77
CA GLU A 77 11.54 50.24 14.65
C GLU A 77 10.19 50.12 15.32
N THR A 78 9.64 51.24 15.79
CA THR A 78 8.29 51.28 16.36
C THR A 78 7.25 50.85 15.31
N LYS A 79 7.40 51.30 14.06
CA LYS A 79 6.56 50.87 12.93
C LYS A 79 6.66 49.36 12.71
N ILE A 80 7.88 48.81 12.58
CA ILE A 80 8.09 47.36 12.39
C ILE A 80 7.48 46.57 13.55
N CYS A 81 7.69 47.01 14.79
CA CYS A 81 7.13 46.33 15.95
C CYS A 81 5.60 46.34 15.96
N ASN A 82 4.98 47.43 15.53
CA ASN A 82 3.53 47.53 15.42
C ASN A 82 2.99 46.69 14.24
N ASP A 83 3.63 46.75 13.08
CA ASP A 83 3.28 45.96 11.90
C ASP A 83 3.37 44.45 12.21
N LEU A 84 4.42 44.02 12.93
CA LEU A 84 4.61 42.62 13.33
C LEU A 84 3.67 42.16 14.45
N LYS A 85 3.24 43.04 15.37
CA LYS A 85 2.23 42.69 16.40
C LYS A 85 0.89 42.29 15.79
N ASN A 86 0.58 42.83 14.60
CA ASN A 86 -0.67 42.60 13.90
C ASN A 86 -0.62 41.35 12.99
N ILE A 87 0.56 40.75 12.79
CA ILE A 87 0.77 39.59 11.91
C ILE A 87 0.87 38.31 12.76
N GLN A 88 0.15 37.26 12.37
CA GLN A 88 0.29 35.95 13.01
C GLN A 88 1.71 35.40 12.77
N SER A 89 2.32 34.80 13.80
CA SER A 89 3.76 34.47 13.84
C SER A 89 4.29 33.68 12.63
N ASP A 90 3.41 32.88 12.00
CA ASP A 90 3.75 31.94 10.93
C ASP A 90 3.53 32.48 9.50
N ASP A 91 2.94 33.68 9.35
CA ASP A 91 2.75 34.27 8.02
C ASP A 91 4.05 34.94 7.53
N ARG A 92 4.88 34.14 6.85
CA ARG A 92 6.18 34.55 6.32
C ARG A 92 6.06 35.64 5.26
N ASP A 93 4.97 35.67 4.49
CA ASP A 93 4.77 36.63 3.40
C ASP A 93 4.41 38.02 3.94
N LEU A 94 3.48 38.09 4.91
CA LEU A 94 3.15 39.35 5.57
C LEU A 94 4.33 39.92 6.36
N ARG A 95 5.09 39.05 7.04
CA ARG A 95 6.31 39.47 7.75
C ARG A 95 7.35 40.02 6.78
N PHE A 96 7.59 39.32 5.67
CA PHE A 96 8.50 39.78 4.63
C PHE A 96 8.05 41.15 4.08
N GLN A 97 6.76 41.33 3.84
CA GLN A 97 6.19 42.60 3.35
C GLN A 97 6.41 43.76 4.33
N ALA A 98 6.19 43.54 5.63
CA ALA A 98 6.43 44.56 6.66
C ALA A 98 7.91 45.02 6.70
N PHE A 99 8.85 44.07 6.62
CA PHE A 99 10.28 44.39 6.54
C PHE A 99 10.68 45.06 5.22
N LYS A 100 10.08 44.64 4.10
CA LYS A 100 10.30 45.22 2.77
C LYS A 100 9.91 46.70 2.76
N GLU A 101 8.72 47.04 3.25
CA GLU A 101 8.24 48.41 3.35
C GLU A 101 9.09 49.27 4.29
N ALA A 102 9.49 48.70 5.43
CA ALA A 102 10.36 49.40 6.36
C ALA A 102 11.75 49.67 5.76
N PHE A 103 12.31 48.72 5.00
CA PHE A 103 13.59 48.89 4.33
C PHE A 103 13.51 49.92 3.18
N GLN A 104 12.41 49.94 2.43
CA GLN A 104 12.16 51.01 1.44
C GLN A 104 12.07 52.39 2.10
N ALA A 105 11.37 52.51 3.23
CA ALA A 105 11.31 53.74 4.01
C ALA A 105 12.71 54.16 4.50
N PHE A 106 13.51 53.22 4.99
CA PHE A 106 14.90 53.44 5.38
C PHE A 106 15.76 53.97 4.23
N ILE A 107 15.70 53.33 3.05
CA ILE A 107 16.43 53.78 1.85
C ILE A 107 15.98 55.17 1.41
N HIS A 108 14.69 55.48 1.53
CA HIS A 108 14.14 56.76 1.09
C HIS A 108 14.71 57.96 1.88
N GLU A 109 14.91 57.77 3.19
CA GLU A 109 15.44 58.77 4.13
C GLU A 109 16.95 58.99 3.98
N LEU A 110 17.69 58.04 3.42
CA LEU A 110 19.11 58.19 3.13
C LEU A 110 19.32 59.12 1.93
N LYS A 111 20.26 60.06 2.03
CA LYS A 111 20.60 60.97 0.91
C LYS A 111 21.81 60.46 0.13
N THR A 112 22.90 60.17 0.83
CA THR A 112 24.19 59.78 0.22
C THR A 112 24.19 58.35 -0.33
N TYR A 113 23.61 57.39 0.40
CA TYR A 113 23.68 55.95 0.06
C TYR A 113 22.48 55.44 -0.73
N LYS A 114 21.48 56.28 -0.95
CA LYS A 114 20.21 55.88 -1.58
C LYS A 114 20.37 55.29 -2.98
N PRO A 115 21.18 55.85 -3.91
CA PRO A 115 21.34 55.25 -5.24
C PRO A 115 21.90 53.81 -5.20
N LEU A 116 22.89 53.56 -4.32
CA LEU A 116 23.48 52.24 -4.15
C LEU A 116 22.48 51.26 -3.53
N LEU A 117 21.88 51.62 -2.40
CA LEU A 117 20.95 50.74 -1.69
C LEU A 117 19.67 50.48 -2.50
N SER A 118 19.18 51.47 -3.25
CA SER A 118 18.02 51.29 -4.14
C SER A 118 18.35 50.32 -5.27
N ARG A 119 19.58 50.37 -5.82
CA ARG A 119 20.02 49.42 -6.85
C ARG A 119 20.10 48.00 -6.30
N ILE A 120 20.74 47.81 -5.14
CA ILE A 120 20.82 46.50 -4.47
C ILE A 120 19.42 45.98 -4.17
N TYR A 121 18.57 46.82 -3.59
CA TYR A 121 17.19 46.47 -3.27
C TYR A 121 16.41 46.03 -4.51
N LYS A 122 16.56 46.74 -5.64
CA LYS A 122 15.92 46.40 -6.90
C LYS A 122 16.35 45.03 -7.43
N GLU A 123 17.64 44.71 -7.40
CA GLU A 123 18.13 43.39 -7.85
C GLU A 123 17.49 42.24 -7.05
N TYR A 124 17.40 42.38 -5.73
CA TYR A 124 16.72 41.38 -4.89
C TYR A 124 15.21 41.33 -5.15
N GLU A 125 14.57 42.48 -5.37
CA GLU A 125 13.15 42.54 -5.69
C GLU A 125 12.85 41.84 -7.02
N ASP A 126 13.64 42.12 -8.06
CA ASP A 126 13.53 41.48 -9.37
C ASP A 126 13.75 39.96 -9.27
N TYR A 127 14.77 39.52 -8.51
CA TYR A 127 15.03 38.11 -8.25
C TYR A 127 13.89 37.40 -7.50
N ILE A 128 13.34 38.02 -6.45
CA ILE A 128 12.21 37.46 -5.69
C ILE A 128 10.96 37.38 -6.57
N ASN A 129 10.69 38.41 -7.39
CA ASN A 129 9.57 38.42 -8.31
C ASN A 129 9.69 37.32 -9.38
N PHE A 130 10.91 37.06 -9.86
CA PHE A 130 11.18 35.94 -10.76
C PHE A 130 10.77 34.59 -10.15
N TYR A 131 11.19 34.28 -8.92
CA TYR A 131 10.79 33.02 -8.27
C TYR A 131 9.29 32.95 -7.93
N LYS A 132 8.66 34.07 -7.58
CA LYS A 132 7.20 34.12 -7.40
C LYS A 132 6.47 33.78 -8.69
N ALA A 133 6.92 34.33 -9.82
CA ALA A 133 6.36 34.02 -11.13
C ALA A 133 6.60 32.55 -11.51
N GLU A 134 7.80 32.02 -11.26
CA GLU A 134 8.12 30.62 -11.54
C GLU A 134 7.29 29.66 -10.68
N ALA A 135 7.11 29.95 -9.39
CA ALA A 135 6.23 29.19 -8.52
C ALA A 135 4.76 29.25 -8.97
N GLN A 136 4.32 30.39 -9.52
CA GLN A 136 2.96 30.52 -10.05
C GLN A 136 2.73 29.69 -11.32
N LYS A 137 3.75 29.52 -12.18
CA LYS A 137 3.68 28.61 -13.35
C LYS A 137 3.52 27.15 -12.95
N LEU A 138 4.04 26.76 -11.78
CA LEU A 138 3.94 25.38 -11.28
C LEU A 138 2.55 25.02 -10.70
N ARG A 139 1.74 26.01 -10.30
CA ARG A 139 0.37 25.77 -9.79
C ARG A 139 -0.54 24.99 -10.75
N PRO A 140 -0.73 25.41 -12.01
CA PRO A 140 -1.63 24.69 -12.93
C PRO A 140 -1.18 23.25 -13.18
N VAL A 141 0.14 22.99 -13.19
CA VAL A 141 0.67 21.63 -13.34
C VAL A 141 0.28 20.76 -12.13
N LYS A 142 0.36 21.31 -10.91
CA LYS A 142 -0.06 20.61 -9.69
C LYS A 142 -1.57 20.32 -9.68
N GLU A 143 -2.39 21.27 -10.12
CA GLU A 143 -3.85 21.11 -10.24
C GLU A 143 -4.23 20.07 -11.30
N TYR A 144 -3.54 20.08 -12.43
CA TYR A 144 -3.72 19.08 -13.48
C TYR A 144 -3.34 17.67 -13.00
N LEU A 145 -2.19 17.54 -12.32
CA LEU A 145 -1.77 16.26 -11.74
C LEU A 145 -2.77 15.73 -10.71
N TRP A 146 -3.30 16.62 -9.86
CA TRP A 146 -4.35 16.27 -8.90
C TRP A 146 -5.60 15.71 -9.61
N THR A 147 -6.02 16.38 -10.68
CA THR A 147 -7.18 15.97 -11.48
C THR A 147 -6.97 14.59 -12.11
N ILE A 148 -5.81 14.34 -12.71
CA ILE A 148 -5.45 13.02 -13.25
C ILE A 148 -5.45 11.96 -12.15
N SER A 149 -4.89 12.27 -10.97
CA SER A 149 -4.88 11.33 -9.85
C SER A 149 -6.30 10.91 -9.47
N GLN A 150 -7.21 11.88 -9.36
CA GLN A 150 -8.63 11.61 -9.10
C GLN A 150 -9.28 10.75 -10.19
N GLU A 151 -9.00 11.02 -11.46
CA GLU A 151 -9.55 10.25 -12.58
C GLU A 151 -9.04 8.80 -12.56
N CYS A 152 -7.76 8.59 -12.23
CA CYS A 152 -7.17 7.28 -12.05
C CYS A 152 -7.84 6.51 -10.90
N ASP A 153 -8.01 7.14 -9.74
CA ASP A 153 -8.70 6.54 -8.60
C ASP A 153 -10.14 6.15 -8.95
N GLU A 154 -10.86 7.01 -9.68
CA GLU A 154 -12.22 6.72 -10.14
C GLU A 154 -12.26 5.55 -11.13
N ARG A 155 -11.31 5.47 -12.06
CA ARG A 155 -11.18 4.35 -13.00
C ARG A 155 -10.93 3.03 -12.26
N ILE A 156 -10.02 3.03 -11.29
CA ILE A 156 -9.72 1.85 -10.46
C ILE A 156 -10.99 1.40 -9.74
N LEU A 157 -11.72 2.33 -9.12
CA LEU A 157 -12.98 2.02 -8.43
C LEU A 157 -14.04 1.46 -9.37
N LYS A 158 -14.18 2.00 -10.59
CA LYS A 158 -15.12 1.50 -11.60
C LYS A 158 -14.81 0.05 -12.00
N ILE A 159 -13.54 -0.26 -12.25
CA ILE A 159 -13.09 -1.62 -12.57
C ILE A 159 -13.38 -2.57 -11.41
N GLN A 160 -12.99 -2.21 -10.19
CA GLN A 160 -13.23 -3.03 -9.01
C GLN A 160 -14.72 -3.30 -8.77
N LYS A 161 -15.59 -2.30 -8.97
CA LYS A 161 -17.03 -2.44 -8.81
C LYS A 161 -17.64 -3.41 -9.85
N ARG A 162 -17.09 -3.46 -11.06
CA ARG A 162 -17.54 -4.37 -12.12
C ARG A 162 -17.02 -5.78 -11.92
N GLU A 163 -15.73 -5.95 -11.69
CA GLU A 163 -15.07 -7.26 -11.77
C GLU A 163 -15.20 -8.08 -10.48
N ARG A 164 -15.21 -7.44 -9.31
CA ARG A 164 -15.36 -8.15 -8.03
C ARG A 164 -16.65 -8.98 -7.93
N PRO A 165 -17.85 -8.46 -8.24
CA PRO A 165 -19.07 -9.26 -8.12
C PRO A 165 -19.10 -10.42 -9.12
N GLU A 166 -18.54 -10.24 -10.31
CA GLU A 166 -18.44 -11.31 -11.31
C GLU A 166 -17.50 -12.42 -10.81
N LEU A 167 -16.33 -12.05 -10.28
CA LEU A 167 -15.37 -12.98 -9.70
C LEU A 167 -15.97 -13.73 -8.51
N ASP A 168 -16.68 -13.05 -7.62
CA ASP A 168 -17.36 -13.67 -6.48
C ASP A 168 -18.49 -14.60 -6.93
N ASN A 169 -19.22 -14.25 -8.00
CA ASN A 169 -20.24 -15.11 -8.57
C ASN A 169 -19.65 -16.38 -9.18
N LEU A 170 -18.57 -16.25 -9.95
CA LEU A 170 -17.85 -17.39 -10.52
C LEU A 170 -17.26 -18.30 -9.43
N LYS A 171 -16.72 -17.72 -8.35
CA LYS A 171 -16.27 -18.50 -7.18
C LYS A 171 -17.39 -19.32 -6.56
N ARG A 172 -18.57 -18.72 -6.35
CA ARG A 172 -19.75 -19.43 -5.84
C ARG A 172 -20.18 -20.55 -6.78
N GLU A 173 -20.19 -20.29 -8.08
CA GLU A 173 -20.59 -21.30 -9.07
C GLU A 173 -19.60 -22.47 -9.15
N ILE A 174 -18.29 -22.19 -9.05
CA ILE A 174 -17.26 -23.25 -8.97
C ILE A 174 -17.49 -24.16 -7.77
N ILE A 175 -17.81 -23.60 -6.59
CA ILE A 175 -18.10 -24.38 -5.39
C ILE A 175 -19.35 -25.23 -5.63
N ARG A 176 -20.45 -24.61 -6.09
CA ARG A 176 -21.71 -25.29 -6.37
C ARG A 176 -21.54 -26.46 -7.35
N LEU A 177 -20.77 -26.27 -8.42
CA LEU A 177 -20.51 -27.31 -9.42
C LEU A 177 -19.63 -28.43 -8.86
N ARG A 178 -18.64 -28.14 -8.01
CA ARG A 178 -17.84 -29.17 -7.35
C ARG A 178 -18.68 -30.02 -6.40
N ASP A 179 -19.59 -29.40 -5.66
CA ASP A 179 -20.49 -30.11 -4.76
C ASP A 179 -21.42 -31.03 -5.56
N LEU A 180 -21.99 -30.52 -6.66
CA LEU A 180 -22.83 -31.31 -7.56
C LEU A 180 -22.08 -32.50 -8.18
N VAL A 181 -20.84 -32.30 -8.64
CA VAL A 181 -20.01 -33.38 -9.17
C VAL A 181 -19.71 -34.43 -8.10
N SER A 182 -19.47 -34.01 -6.86
CA SER A 182 -19.22 -34.92 -5.75
C SER A 182 -20.46 -35.76 -5.43
N GLN A 183 -21.63 -35.12 -5.37
CA GLN A 183 -22.91 -35.82 -5.18
C GLN A 183 -23.17 -36.85 -6.29
N LEU A 184 -23.04 -36.44 -7.56
CA LEU A 184 -23.27 -37.34 -8.70
C LEU A 184 -22.29 -38.51 -8.73
N ARG A 185 -21.06 -38.32 -8.24
CA ARG A 185 -20.09 -39.42 -8.09
C ARG A 185 -20.52 -40.41 -7.01
N GLU A 186 -21.00 -39.91 -5.87
CA GLU A 186 -21.50 -40.76 -4.78
C GLU A 186 -22.74 -41.54 -5.21
N ASP A 187 -23.70 -40.86 -5.85
CA ASP A 187 -24.90 -41.49 -6.41
C ASP A 187 -24.54 -42.57 -7.42
N LYS A 188 -23.57 -42.29 -8.32
CA LYS A 188 -23.07 -43.29 -9.28
C LYS A 188 -22.52 -44.53 -8.58
N ILE A 189 -21.66 -44.37 -7.57
CA ILE A 189 -21.07 -45.50 -6.83
C ILE A 189 -22.16 -46.31 -6.11
N SER A 190 -23.13 -45.63 -5.51
CA SER A 190 -24.28 -46.24 -4.86
C SER A 190 -25.11 -47.08 -5.84
N LEU A 191 -25.44 -46.51 -7.01
CA LEU A 191 -26.18 -47.21 -8.06
C LEU A 191 -25.39 -48.40 -8.61
N GLU A 192 -24.09 -48.24 -8.88
CA GLU A 192 -23.22 -49.34 -9.34
C GLU A 192 -23.22 -50.50 -8.34
N THR A 193 -23.15 -50.19 -7.04
CA THR A 193 -23.22 -51.19 -5.98
C THR A 193 -24.57 -51.91 -5.97
N HIS A 194 -25.67 -51.17 -6.13
CA HIS A 194 -27.01 -51.76 -6.18
C HIS A 194 -27.20 -52.66 -7.41
N VAL A 195 -26.71 -52.24 -8.58
CA VAL A 195 -26.73 -53.04 -9.81
C VAL A 195 -25.92 -54.32 -9.64
N GLN A 196 -24.72 -54.24 -9.05
CA GLN A 196 -23.90 -55.42 -8.78
C GLN A 196 -24.62 -56.41 -7.85
N HIS A 197 -25.22 -55.90 -6.76
CA HIS A 197 -25.97 -56.73 -5.83
C HIS A 197 -27.16 -57.42 -6.49
N LEU A 198 -27.99 -56.69 -7.25
CA LEU A 198 -29.12 -57.26 -7.97
C LEU A 198 -28.67 -58.28 -9.02
N THR A 199 -27.59 -57.99 -9.74
CA THR A 199 -27.02 -58.92 -10.73
C THR A 199 -26.60 -60.23 -10.07
N GLN A 200 -25.94 -60.16 -8.92
CA GLN A 200 -25.56 -61.34 -8.15
C GLN A 200 -26.79 -62.10 -7.63
N SER A 201 -27.77 -61.40 -7.07
CA SER A 201 -29.02 -62.02 -6.59
C SER A 201 -29.78 -62.75 -7.70
N VAL A 202 -29.86 -62.15 -8.90
CA VAL A 202 -30.50 -62.79 -10.06
C VAL A 202 -29.73 -64.04 -10.49
N LYS A 203 -28.39 -63.99 -10.49
CA LYS A 203 -27.55 -65.15 -10.80
C LYS A 203 -27.75 -66.27 -9.78
N ASP A 204 -27.78 -65.95 -8.49
CA ASP A 204 -27.99 -66.93 -7.42
C ASP A 204 -29.36 -67.60 -7.53
N GLU A 205 -30.42 -66.84 -7.82
CA GLU A 205 -31.75 -67.41 -8.06
C GLU A 205 -31.78 -68.28 -9.33
N HIS A 206 -31.13 -67.86 -10.41
CA HIS A 206 -31.01 -68.67 -11.63
C HIS A 206 -30.30 -70.02 -11.36
N ASP A 207 -29.19 -69.99 -10.62
CA ASP A 207 -28.46 -71.21 -10.24
C ASP A 207 -29.32 -72.13 -9.36
N LYS A 208 -30.12 -71.60 -8.43
CA LYS A 208 -31.09 -72.39 -7.64
C LYS A 208 -32.11 -73.10 -8.54
N PHE A 209 -32.74 -72.37 -9.46
CA PHE A 209 -33.71 -72.97 -10.39
C PHE A 209 -33.09 -74.05 -11.28
N ARG A 210 -31.86 -73.83 -11.76
CA ARG A 210 -31.13 -74.85 -12.54
C ARG A 210 -30.86 -76.09 -11.69
N ASN A 211 -30.34 -75.93 -10.48
CA ASN A 211 -30.03 -77.04 -9.58
C ASN A 211 -31.30 -77.85 -9.23
N GLU A 212 -32.44 -77.16 -9.04
CA GLU A 212 -33.73 -77.82 -8.80
C GLU A 212 -34.19 -78.62 -10.03
N ALA A 213 -34.03 -78.07 -11.24
CA ALA A 213 -34.35 -78.77 -12.48
C ALA A 213 -33.46 -80.02 -12.68
N ASP A 214 -32.16 -79.91 -12.42
CA ASP A 214 -31.21 -81.03 -12.49
C ASP A 214 -31.56 -82.13 -11.48
N ALA A 215 -31.92 -81.76 -10.24
CA ALA A 215 -32.37 -82.71 -9.23
C ALA A 215 -33.66 -83.44 -9.66
N LYS A 216 -34.62 -82.73 -10.28
CA LYS A 216 -35.84 -83.33 -10.82
C LYS A 216 -35.53 -84.31 -11.96
N LEU A 217 -34.61 -83.97 -12.87
CA LEU A 217 -34.18 -84.87 -13.95
C LEU A 217 -33.53 -86.14 -13.41
N LEU A 218 -32.67 -86.01 -12.40
CA LEU A 218 -32.03 -87.15 -11.74
C LEU A 218 -33.07 -88.07 -11.08
N LEU A 219 -34.02 -87.51 -10.32
CA LEU A 219 -35.12 -88.28 -9.73
C LEU A 219 -35.97 -89.01 -10.79
N ILE A 220 -36.27 -88.37 -11.91
CA ILE A 220 -36.98 -89.02 -13.03
C ILE A 220 -36.18 -90.21 -13.58
N SER A 221 -34.85 -90.04 -13.74
CA SER A 221 -33.98 -91.11 -14.21
C SER A 221 -33.93 -92.29 -13.26
N GLU A 222 -33.87 -92.04 -11.94
CA GLU A 222 -33.91 -93.07 -10.91
C GLU A 222 -35.26 -93.81 -10.89
N ILE A 223 -36.37 -93.07 -10.97
CA ILE A 223 -37.72 -93.66 -11.06
C ILE A 223 -37.82 -94.58 -12.28
N ASN A 224 -37.31 -94.14 -13.43
CA ASN A 224 -37.32 -94.94 -14.65
C ASN A 224 -36.45 -96.20 -14.51
N ALA A 225 -35.27 -96.11 -13.90
CA ALA A 225 -34.41 -97.25 -13.62
C ALA A 225 -35.08 -98.26 -12.69
N LEU A 226 -35.72 -97.80 -11.61
CA LEU A 226 -36.48 -98.65 -10.68
C LEU A 226 -37.67 -99.32 -11.37
N ARG A 227 -38.40 -98.60 -12.23
CA ARG A 227 -39.49 -99.19 -13.04
C ARG A 227 -38.96 -100.30 -13.96
N MET A 228 -37.84 -100.08 -14.63
CA MET A 228 -37.21 -101.12 -15.46
C MET A 228 -36.78 -102.34 -14.63
N GLN A 229 -36.24 -102.15 -13.42
CA GLN A 229 -35.89 -103.26 -12.52
C GLN A 229 -37.13 -104.05 -12.08
N LEU A 230 -38.22 -103.36 -11.70
CA LEU A 230 -39.48 -104.00 -11.32
C LEU A 230 -40.09 -104.78 -12.48
N ASP A 231 -40.10 -104.20 -13.68
CA ASP A 231 -40.59 -104.87 -14.90
C ASP A 231 -39.76 -106.13 -15.20
N GLU A 232 -38.44 -106.08 -15.01
CA GLU A 232 -37.57 -107.25 -15.21
C GLU A 232 -37.81 -108.34 -14.16
N ILE A 233 -37.95 -107.97 -12.88
CA ILE A 233 -38.31 -108.90 -11.81
C ILE A 233 -39.66 -109.56 -12.12
N ALA A 234 -40.67 -108.78 -12.52
CA ALA A 234 -41.99 -109.29 -12.87
C ALA A 234 -41.91 -110.30 -14.03
N ARG A 235 -41.12 -109.99 -15.08
CA ARG A 235 -40.86 -110.92 -16.19
C ARG A 235 -40.16 -112.20 -15.73
N LEU A 236 -39.16 -112.11 -14.86
CA LEU A 236 -38.44 -113.26 -14.32
C LEU A 236 -39.36 -114.13 -13.44
N SER A 237 -40.18 -113.52 -12.58
CA SER A 237 -41.19 -114.21 -11.78
C SER A 237 -42.22 -114.92 -12.65
N GLN A 238 -42.71 -114.28 -13.72
CA GLN A 238 -43.62 -114.90 -14.67
C GLN A 238 -42.97 -116.10 -15.40
N LYS A 239 -41.72 -115.96 -15.85
CA LYS A 239 -40.95 -117.07 -16.44
C LYS A 239 -40.74 -118.23 -15.45
N PHE A 240 -40.51 -117.93 -14.17
CA PHE A 240 -40.37 -118.92 -13.11
C PHE A 240 -41.68 -119.69 -12.85
N LEU A 241 -42.81 -118.99 -12.78
CA LEU A 241 -44.14 -119.60 -12.64
C LEU A 241 -44.46 -120.53 -13.82
N ILE A 242 -44.22 -120.08 -15.06
CA ILE A 242 -44.39 -120.91 -16.27
C ILE A 242 -43.49 -122.15 -16.22
N LYS A 243 -42.26 -122.03 -15.71
CA LYS A 243 -41.34 -123.15 -15.57
C LYS A 243 -41.82 -124.14 -14.51
N GLN A 244 -42.36 -123.67 -13.37
CA GLN A 244 -42.96 -124.54 -12.34
C GLN A 244 -44.19 -125.28 -12.86
N THR A 245 -45.12 -124.61 -13.54
CA THR A 245 -46.30 -125.26 -14.12
C THR A 245 -45.90 -126.35 -15.11
N ASN A 246 -44.90 -126.09 -15.96
CA ASN A 246 -44.40 -127.09 -16.92
C ASN A 246 -43.69 -128.29 -16.26
N THR A 247 -43.12 -128.13 -15.07
CA THR A 247 -42.56 -129.26 -14.29
C THR A 247 -43.62 -130.05 -13.54
N THR A 248 -44.68 -129.41 -13.04
CA THR A 248 -45.80 -130.10 -12.38
C THR A 248 -46.64 -130.90 -13.38
N THR A 249 -46.82 -130.42 -14.61
CA THR A 249 -47.50 -131.16 -15.69
C THR A 249 -46.69 -132.34 -16.25
N ARG A 250 -45.39 -132.45 -15.93
CA ARG A 250 -44.53 -133.59 -16.31
C ARG A 250 -44.47 -134.72 -15.27
N LEU A 251 -45.14 -134.58 -14.13
CA LEU A 251 -45.22 -135.58 -13.06
C LEU A 251 -46.62 -136.20 -12.91
N TYR A 252 -47.49 -136.04 -13.92
CA TYR A 252 -48.75 -136.77 -14.10
C TYR A 252 -48.73 -137.56 -15.41
#